data_AF-C3YVB6-F1
#
_entry.id   AF-C3YVB6-F1
#
_cell.length_a   1.000
_cell.length_b   1.000
_cell.length_c   1.000
_cell.angle_alpha   90.00
_cell.angle_beta   90.00
_cell.angle_gamma   90.00
#
_symmetry.space_group_name_H-M   'P 1'
#
loop_
_entity.id
_entity.type
_entity.pdbx_description
1 polymer ?
#
loop_
_entity_poly.entity_id
_entity_poly.type
_entity_poly.pdbx_seq_one_letter_code
_entity_poly.pdbx_strand_id
1 'polypeptide(L)'
;VQVTLVPVENCGQYSTCGECLGVRDPYCGWCVLDNKCSRRSECSDADITFRWATTLQECPAISVNPGFIPRTQGIVRVTITGQNIPALTGGHSYSCVFGDFATTSATVVGTQLFCNSPPASKIPAITGPRGRQKLSFAV
;
A
#
# COMPACT_ATOMS: atom_id res chain seq x y z
N VAL A 1 -35.54 13.31 29.35
CA VAL A 1 -34.66 12.14 29.08
C VAL A 1 -34.00 12.39 27.74
N GLN A 2 -32.67 12.29 27.65
CA GLN A 2 -31.93 12.43 26.40
C GLN A 2 -31.55 11.04 25.89
N VAL A 3 -31.72 10.79 24.59
CA VAL A 3 -31.35 9.54 23.92
C VAL A 3 -30.28 9.87 22.88
N THR A 4 -29.16 9.16 22.92
CA THR A 4 -28.04 9.33 21.99
C THR A 4 -27.79 8.01 21.26
N LEU A 5 -27.71 8.07 19.94
CA LEU A 5 -27.29 6.93 19.11
C LEU A 5 -25.77 6.85 19.12
N VAL A 6 -25.24 5.70 19.54
CA VAL A 6 -23.80 5.42 19.54
C VAL A 6 -23.50 4.49 18.37
N PRO A 7 -22.47 4.77 17.55
CA PRO A 7 -22.04 3.86 16.51
C PRO A 7 -21.67 2.49 17.09
N VAL A 8 -22.06 1.43 16.38
CA VAL A 8 -21.75 0.05 16.78
C VAL A 8 -20.25 -0.26 16.62
N GLU A 9 -19.58 0.43 15.71
CA GLU A 9 -18.14 0.34 15.49
C GLU A 9 -17.55 1.72 15.18
N ASN A 10 -16.21 1.79 15.24
CA ASN A 10 -15.45 2.96 14.81
C ASN A 10 -14.13 2.51 14.15
N CYS A 11 -14.22 1.68 13.11
CA CYS A 11 -13.08 1.07 12.43
C CYS A 11 -12.11 2.12 11.88
N GLY A 12 -12.65 3.24 11.35
CA GLY A 12 -11.86 4.32 10.75
C GLY A 12 -10.85 5.00 11.68
N GLN A 13 -10.89 4.73 12.98
CA GLN A 13 -9.88 5.23 13.93
C GLN A 13 -8.50 4.57 13.75
N TYR A 14 -8.43 3.40 13.09
CA TYR A 14 -7.17 2.66 12.91
C TYR A 14 -6.56 2.94 11.54
N SER A 15 -5.27 3.31 11.55
CA SER A 15 -4.55 3.81 10.37
C SER A 15 -3.69 2.76 9.69
N THR A 16 -3.53 1.59 10.34
CA THR A 16 -2.74 0.47 9.82
C THR A 16 -3.50 -0.84 9.93
N CYS A 17 -3.19 -1.79 9.05
CA CYS A 17 -3.77 -3.13 9.09
C CYS A 17 -3.54 -3.83 10.45
N GLY A 18 -2.34 -3.67 11.02
CA GLY A 18 -1.99 -4.25 12.31
C GLY A 18 -2.83 -3.69 13.47
N GLU A 19 -3.06 -2.39 13.51
CA GLU A 19 -3.95 -1.76 14.50
C GLU A 19 -5.40 -2.23 14.31
N CYS A 20 -5.90 -2.18 13.07
CA CYS A 20 -7.26 -2.54 12.70
C CYS A 20 -7.62 -3.97 13.14
N LEU A 21 -6.77 -4.94 12.80
CA LEU A 21 -7.01 -6.36 13.07
C LEU A 21 -6.51 -6.79 14.45
N GLY A 22 -5.65 -5.99 15.08
CA GLY A 22 -5.13 -6.23 16.42
C GLY A 22 -6.17 -6.03 17.52
N VAL A 23 -7.13 -5.13 17.31
CA VAL A 23 -8.23 -4.88 18.27
C VAL A 23 -9.28 -5.99 18.25
N ARG A 24 -9.35 -6.77 17.17
CA ARG A 24 -10.29 -7.90 17.01
C ARG A 24 -11.76 -7.50 17.13
N ASP A 25 -12.09 -6.29 16.66
CA ASP A 25 -13.48 -5.87 16.49
C ASP A 25 -14.12 -6.66 15.34
N PRO A 26 -15.22 -7.40 15.56
CA PRO A 26 -15.84 -8.27 14.55
C PRO A 26 -16.46 -7.49 13.37
N TYR A 27 -16.70 -6.19 13.51
CA TYR A 27 -17.22 -5.36 12.41
C TYR A 27 -16.10 -4.85 11.50
N CYS A 28 -14.85 -4.86 11.99
CA CYS A 28 -13.72 -4.23 11.32
C CYS A 28 -12.89 -5.22 10.52
N GLY A 29 -12.45 -4.73 9.35
CA GLY A 29 -11.41 -5.36 8.57
C GLY A 29 -10.64 -4.33 7.76
N TRP A 30 -9.55 -4.79 7.14
CA TRP A 30 -8.66 -3.93 6.39
C TRP A 30 -8.94 -4.02 4.89
N CYS A 31 -9.36 -2.90 4.30
CA CYS A 31 -9.51 -2.76 2.85
C CYS A 31 -8.14 -2.44 2.25
N VAL A 32 -7.52 -3.41 1.59
CA VAL A 32 -6.11 -3.34 1.19
C VAL A 32 -5.85 -2.23 0.17
N LEU A 33 -6.68 -2.13 -0.88
CA LEU A 33 -6.48 -1.15 -1.95
C LEU A 33 -6.86 0.28 -1.53
N ASP A 34 -7.87 0.43 -0.68
CA ASP A 34 -8.26 1.74 -0.13
C ASP A 34 -7.37 2.17 1.05
N ASN A 35 -6.48 1.30 1.52
CA ASN A 35 -5.58 1.53 2.65
C ASN A 35 -6.32 2.07 3.89
N LYS A 36 -7.45 1.43 4.26
CA LYS A 36 -8.31 1.87 5.37
C LYS A 36 -8.87 0.70 6.18
N CYS A 37 -9.09 0.93 7.47
CA CYS A 37 -9.91 0.05 8.32
C CYS A 37 -11.38 0.47 8.19
N SER A 38 -12.27 -0.48 7.87
CA SER A 38 -13.68 -0.17 7.58
C SER A 38 -14.58 -1.37 7.87
N ARG A 39 -15.86 -1.33 7.44
CA ARG A 39 -16.71 -2.53 7.31
C ARG A 39 -16.53 -3.20 5.95
N ARG A 40 -16.82 -4.49 5.86
CA ARG A 40 -16.73 -5.25 4.59
C ARG A 40 -17.55 -4.61 3.46
N SER A 41 -18.74 -4.10 3.77
CA SER A 41 -19.63 -3.44 2.80
C SER A 41 -19.09 -2.13 2.24
N GLU A 42 -18.07 -1.54 2.87
CA GLU A 42 -17.45 -0.26 2.47
C GLU A 42 -16.13 -0.48 1.71
N CYS A 43 -15.76 -1.73 1.44
CA CYS A 43 -14.58 -2.09 0.67
C CYS A 43 -14.98 -2.64 -0.69
N SER A 44 -14.60 -1.93 -1.74
CA SER A 44 -14.89 -2.31 -3.12
C SER A 44 -14.25 -3.66 -3.45
N ASP A 45 -15.02 -4.54 -4.08
CA ASP A 45 -14.61 -5.89 -4.47
C ASP A 45 -14.05 -6.74 -3.29
N ALA A 46 -14.58 -6.58 -2.08
CA ALA A 46 -14.12 -7.30 -0.88
C ALA A 46 -14.07 -8.84 -1.01
N ASP A 47 -14.76 -9.42 -1.99
CA ASP A 47 -14.77 -10.86 -2.28
C ASP A 47 -13.55 -11.33 -3.09
N ILE A 48 -12.79 -10.42 -3.71
CA ILE A 48 -11.56 -10.77 -4.43
C ILE A 48 -10.45 -11.08 -3.41
N THR A 49 -9.67 -12.13 -3.70
CA THR A 49 -8.57 -12.59 -2.84
C THR A 49 -7.64 -11.43 -2.43
N PHE A 50 -7.37 -11.36 -1.12
CA PHE A 50 -6.55 -10.34 -0.47
C PHE A 50 -7.06 -8.90 -0.56
N ARG A 51 -8.31 -8.64 -0.97
CA ARG A 51 -8.87 -7.27 -0.93
C ARG A 51 -9.38 -6.87 0.45
N TRP A 52 -9.90 -7.84 1.20
CA TRP A 52 -10.42 -7.66 2.54
C TRP A 52 -9.71 -8.59 3.51
N ALA A 53 -8.91 -8.04 4.41
CA ALA A 53 -8.23 -8.81 5.45
C ALA A 53 -9.02 -8.78 6.76
N THR A 54 -9.07 -9.93 7.42
CA THR A 54 -9.75 -10.17 8.70
C THR A 54 -8.81 -10.68 9.79
N THR A 55 -7.64 -11.20 9.41
CA THR A 55 -6.61 -11.65 10.33
C THR A 55 -5.27 -10.95 10.09
N LEU A 56 -4.43 -10.86 11.12
CA LEU A 56 -3.11 -10.22 11.04
C LEU A 56 -2.21 -10.85 9.96
N GLN A 57 -2.37 -12.14 9.69
CA GLN A 57 -1.63 -12.89 8.67
C GLN A 57 -2.03 -12.51 7.24
N GLU A 58 -3.21 -11.90 7.06
CA GLU A 58 -3.71 -11.42 5.76
C GLU A 58 -3.29 -9.97 5.48
N CYS A 59 -2.63 -9.30 6.43
CA CYS A 59 -2.11 -7.97 6.19
C CYS A 59 -1.11 -7.97 5.01
N PRO A 60 -1.19 -6.98 4.11
CA PRO A 60 -0.27 -6.87 2.99
C PRO A 60 1.13 -6.51 3.49
N ALA A 61 2.14 -7.20 2.96
CA ALA A 61 3.55 -6.92 3.25
C ALA A 61 4.36 -6.85 1.97
N ILE A 62 5.29 -5.92 1.89
CA ILE A 62 6.14 -5.72 0.71
C ILE A 62 7.62 -5.63 1.09
N SER A 63 8.49 -6.10 0.21
CA SER A 63 9.94 -5.90 0.30
C SER A 63 10.47 -5.37 -1.03
N VAL A 64 11.42 -4.44 -0.95
CA VAL A 64 11.95 -3.70 -2.11
C VAL A 64 13.42 -4.04 -2.31
N ASN A 65 13.81 -4.36 -3.55
CA ASN A 65 15.17 -4.66 -3.93
C ASN A 65 15.54 -3.99 -5.27
N PRO A 66 16.64 -3.21 -5.38
CA PRO A 66 17.55 -2.85 -4.29
C PRO A 66 16.91 -1.86 -3.31
N GLY A 67 17.21 -2.00 -2.02
CA GLY A 67 16.75 -1.08 -0.97
C GLY A 67 17.44 0.29 -0.98
N PHE A 68 18.46 0.46 -1.83
CA PHE A 68 19.23 1.68 -1.98
C PHE A 68 19.68 1.86 -3.42
N ILE A 69 19.48 3.06 -3.98
CA ILE A 69 19.88 3.43 -5.34
C ILE A 69 20.64 4.76 -5.28
N PRO A 70 21.94 4.79 -5.63
CA PRO A 70 22.70 6.03 -5.74
C PRO A 70 22.12 6.95 -6.82
N ARG A 71 22.10 8.27 -6.58
CA ARG A 71 21.66 9.26 -7.59
C ARG A 71 22.48 9.23 -8.88
N THR A 72 23.76 8.86 -8.79
CA THR A 72 24.66 8.73 -9.94
C THR A 72 24.34 7.50 -10.79
N GLN A 73 23.59 6.55 -10.24
CA GLN A 73 23.13 5.40 -10.99
C GLN A 73 21.98 5.86 -11.89
N GLY A 74 21.98 5.38 -13.13
CA GLY A 74 20.93 5.69 -14.10
C GLY A 74 19.58 5.08 -13.71
N ILE A 75 18.78 4.74 -14.71
CA ILE A 75 17.52 4.04 -14.48
C ILE A 75 17.84 2.63 -13.96
N VAL A 76 17.36 2.30 -12.76
CA VAL A 76 17.53 1.00 -12.12
C VAL A 76 16.18 0.30 -12.05
N ARG A 77 16.16 -1.00 -12.37
CA ARG A 77 14.96 -1.82 -12.18
C ARG A 77 14.83 -2.20 -10.71
N VAL A 78 13.72 -1.80 -10.11
CA VAL A 78 13.33 -2.13 -8.75
C VAL A 78 12.36 -3.31 -8.80
N THR A 79 12.70 -4.35 -8.04
CA THR A 79 11.85 -5.52 -7.82
C THR A 79 11.18 -5.37 -6.47
N ILE A 80 9.86 -5.55 -6.45
CA ILE A 80 9.07 -5.49 -5.24
C ILE A 80 8.36 -6.83 -5.08
N THR A 81 8.63 -7.49 -3.96
CA THR A 81 8.04 -8.79 -3.64
C THR A 81 6.97 -8.59 -2.58
N GLY A 82 5.76 -9.05 -2.87
CA GLY A 82 4.60 -8.88 -2.02
C GLY A 82 4.10 -10.17 -1.39
N GLN A 83 3.50 -10.04 -0.22
CA GLN A 83 2.58 -11.00 0.38
C GLN A 83 1.20 -10.36 0.46
N ASN A 84 0.17 -11.16 0.16
CA ASN A 84 -1.24 -10.72 0.19
C ASN A 84 -1.51 -9.45 -0.64
N ILE A 85 -0.87 -9.34 -1.82
CA ILE A 85 -1.16 -8.27 -2.77
C ILE A 85 -2.39 -8.68 -3.59
N PRO A 86 -3.48 -7.91 -3.58
CA PRO A 86 -4.68 -8.25 -4.33
C PRO A 86 -4.48 -8.11 -5.84
N ALA A 87 -5.23 -8.91 -6.60
CA ALA A 87 -5.33 -8.74 -8.04
C ALA A 87 -6.14 -7.47 -8.37
N LEU A 88 -5.73 -6.74 -9.40
CA LEU A 88 -6.47 -5.60 -9.93
C LEU A 88 -7.44 -6.05 -11.03
N THR A 89 -8.59 -5.39 -11.10
CA THR A 89 -9.67 -5.64 -12.06
C THR A 89 -9.96 -4.35 -12.84
N GLY A 90 -10.88 -4.38 -13.81
CA GLY A 90 -11.35 -3.14 -14.46
C GLY A 90 -10.31 -2.38 -15.29
N GLY A 91 -9.20 -3.03 -15.68
CA GLY A 91 -8.12 -2.37 -16.41
C GLY A 91 -7.19 -1.52 -15.54
N HIS A 92 -7.32 -1.59 -14.21
CA HIS A 92 -6.42 -0.92 -13.29
C HIS A 92 -5.04 -1.59 -13.25
N SER A 93 -4.00 -0.80 -12.97
CA SER A 93 -2.61 -1.24 -12.94
C SER A 93 -1.86 -0.60 -11.79
N TYR A 94 -0.98 -1.34 -11.14
CA TYR A 94 -0.16 -0.78 -10.08
C TYR A 94 0.81 0.29 -10.59
N SER A 95 1.09 1.27 -9.73
CA SER A 95 2.13 2.27 -9.94
C SER A 95 3.06 2.36 -8.75
N CYS A 96 4.33 2.69 -9.02
CA CYS A 96 5.35 2.96 -8.01
C CYS A 96 5.52 4.46 -7.84
N VAL A 97 5.29 4.95 -6.62
CA VAL A 97 5.40 6.36 -6.26
C VAL A 97 6.69 6.58 -5.47
N PHE A 98 7.67 7.26 -6.08
CA PHE A 98 8.97 7.57 -5.49
C PHE A 98 8.92 8.94 -4.81
N GLY A 99 8.41 8.99 -3.57
CA GLY A 99 8.12 10.26 -2.89
C GLY A 99 7.29 11.20 -3.76
N ASP A 100 7.64 12.49 -3.77
CA ASP A 100 6.94 13.50 -4.58
C ASP A 100 7.56 13.72 -5.97
N PHE A 101 8.54 12.89 -6.36
CA PHE A 101 9.43 13.20 -7.50
C PHE A 101 8.98 12.54 -8.80
N ALA A 102 8.43 11.33 -8.70
CA ALA A 102 8.01 10.58 -9.86
C ALA A 102 7.10 9.42 -9.50
N THR A 103 6.16 9.16 -10.39
CA THR A 103 5.36 7.94 -10.41
C THR A 103 5.69 7.19 -11.69
N THR A 104 5.95 5.89 -11.59
CA THR A 104 6.23 5.02 -12.73
C THR A 104 5.29 3.84 -12.74
N SER A 105 4.84 3.41 -13.92
CA SER A 105 4.02 2.21 -14.05
C SER A 105 4.75 0.98 -13.51
N ALA A 106 4.02 0.11 -12.81
CA ALA A 106 4.52 -1.18 -12.37
C ALA A 106 4.10 -2.28 -13.36
N THR A 107 5.04 -3.17 -13.67
CA THR A 107 4.72 -4.41 -14.38
C THR A 107 4.54 -5.53 -13.36
N VAL A 108 3.41 -6.23 -13.42
CA VAL A 108 3.11 -7.38 -12.56
C VAL A 108 3.54 -8.66 -13.27
N VAL A 109 4.38 -9.48 -12.62
CA VAL A 109 4.70 -10.84 -13.09
C VAL A 109 4.58 -11.79 -11.90
N GLY A 110 3.56 -12.65 -11.91
CA GLY A 110 3.23 -13.49 -10.76
C GLY A 110 2.89 -12.64 -9.52
N THR A 111 3.62 -12.86 -8.42
CA THR A 111 3.48 -12.10 -7.16
C THR A 111 4.49 -10.95 -7.04
N GLN A 112 5.25 -10.66 -8.10
CA GLN A 112 6.28 -9.62 -8.12
C GLN A 112 5.84 -8.42 -8.96
N LEU A 113 6.21 -7.24 -8.48
CA LEU A 113 6.01 -5.96 -9.13
C LEU A 113 7.38 -5.41 -9.55
N PHE A 114 7.48 -4.95 -10.79
CA PHE A 114 8.70 -4.36 -11.34
C PHE A 114 8.46 -2.90 -11.70
N CYS A 115 9.33 -2.03 -11.23
CA CYS A 115 9.29 -0.61 -11.54
C CYS A 115 10.67 -0.13 -11.97
N ASN A 116 10.71 0.90 -12.81
CA ASN A 116 11.96 1.56 -13.15
C ASN A 116 12.12 2.78 -12.22
N SER A 117 13.30 2.95 -11.65
CA SER A 117 13.59 4.14 -10.85
C SER A 117 13.52 5.41 -11.72
N PRO A 118 13.21 6.56 -11.13
CA PRO A 118 13.26 7.83 -11.86
C PRO A 118 14.69 8.10 -12.36
N PRO A 119 14.86 8.82 -13.48
CA PRO A 119 16.17 9.24 -13.94
C PRO A 119 16.77 10.27 -12.97
N ALA A 120 18.11 10.33 -12.90
CA ALA A 120 18.85 11.22 -12.00
C ALA A 120 18.45 12.71 -12.12
N SER A 121 17.98 13.14 -13.29
CA SER A 121 17.48 14.50 -13.53
C SER A 121 16.21 14.85 -12.75
N LYS A 122 15.37 13.86 -12.40
CA LYS A 122 14.15 14.05 -11.60
C LYS A 122 14.38 13.84 -10.10
N ILE A 123 15.56 13.33 -9.72
CA ILE A 123 15.90 13.09 -8.32
C ILE A 123 16.58 14.35 -7.76
N PRO A 124 16.00 15.00 -6.73
CA PRO A 124 16.62 16.18 -6.12
C PRO A 124 17.97 15.84 -5.51
N ALA A 125 18.85 16.84 -5.41
CA ALA A 125 20.08 16.69 -4.66
C ALA A 125 19.74 16.43 -3.19
N ILE A 126 20.48 15.52 -2.55
CA ILE A 126 20.32 15.26 -1.12
C ILE A 126 20.91 16.46 -0.37
N THR A 127 20.04 17.38 0.08
CA THR A 127 20.43 18.61 0.78
C THR A 127 20.59 18.42 2.29
N GLY A 128 20.36 17.21 2.81
CA GLY A 128 20.51 16.85 4.23
C GLY A 128 21.41 15.63 4.46
N PRO A 129 21.70 15.25 5.72
CA PRO A 129 22.66 14.19 6.04
C PRO A 129 22.22 12.78 5.63
N ARG A 130 20.92 12.56 5.37
CA ARG A 130 20.34 11.28 4.92
C ARG A 130 19.14 11.55 4.01
N GLY A 131 19.13 11.01 2.78
CA GLY A 131 17.95 10.97 1.92
C GLY A 131 17.24 9.63 2.05
N ARG A 132 16.04 9.58 2.62
CA ARG A 132 15.14 8.41 2.58
C ARG A 132 13.83 8.85 1.94
N GLN A 133 13.33 8.08 0.98
CA GLN A 133 12.06 8.36 0.33
C GLN A 133 11.16 7.14 0.44
N LYS A 134 9.88 7.39 0.73
CA LYS A 134 8.87 6.35 0.81
C LYS A 134 8.52 5.92 -0.62
N LEU A 135 8.61 4.62 -0.88
CA LEU A 135 8.01 4.01 -2.04
C LEU A 135 6.61 3.54 -1.64
N SER A 136 5.58 4.08 -2.28
CA SER A 136 4.19 3.64 -2.07
C SER A 136 3.58 3.14 -3.36
N PHE A 137 2.56 2.30 -3.23
CA PHE A 137 1.76 1.80 -4.34
C PHE A 137 0.43 2.52 -4.41
N ALA A 138 0.01 2.84 -5.62
CA ALA A 138 -1.33 3.31 -5.93
C ALA A 138 -1.90 2.50 -7.10
N VAL A 139 -3.22 2.34 -7.10
CA VAL A 139 -4.03 1.70 -8.15
C VAL A 139 -4.64 2.78 -9.04
#